data_AF-N1WFU2-F1
#
_entry.id   AF-N1WFU2-F1
#
_cell.length_a   1.000
_cell.length_b   1.000
_cell.length_c   1.000
_cell.angle_alpha   90.00
_cell.angle_beta   90.00
_cell.angle_gamma   90.00
#
_symmetry.space_group_name_H-M   'P 1'
#
loop_
_entity.id
_entity.type
_entity.pdbx_description
1 polymer ?
#
loop_
_entity_poly.entity_id
_entity_poly.type
_entity_poly.pdbx_seq_one_letter_code
_entity_poly.pdbx_strand_id
1 'polypeptide(L)'
;MQNPILKYDPFHLTFLLLIFVSFFSVESVQIEVFIPLCDGSQLACGKGKAGDPRSLDGNLYWGAAFGAESFFKKAPGFQVVNRKEGDPGSPILRHLWLERIPKKGERKVSIILHAYAGDKIDDALVDFLNATTGKSDADLLVWAGHDRLMDRLPPEIQSMKIPSSKSVAVLACESEKYFGPVIRSIGATPVAFTRTFMAPEAYLLVALADTSARSGIRDKKAIRSALIDAYAKYQRISTRASGTVFSKLD
;
A
#
# COMPACT_ATOMS: atom_id res chain seq x y z
N MET A 1 66.97 2.19 61.51
CA MET A 1 65.79 1.30 61.55
C MET A 1 64.88 1.71 60.39
N GLN A 2 64.56 0.69 59.59
CA GLN A 2 63.64 0.56 58.47
C GLN A 2 62.69 1.73 58.07
N ASN A 3 62.75 2.04 56.77
CA ASN A 3 61.64 2.49 55.93
C ASN A 3 60.48 1.46 55.95
N PRO A 4 59.22 1.86 55.72
CA PRO A 4 58.72 1.67 54.36
C PRO A 4 57.79 2.79 53.84
N ILE A 5 58.20 3.35 52.70
CA ILE A 5 57.45 3.49 51.44
C ILE A 5 55.97 3.05 51.53
N LEU A 6 55.06 4.01 51.52
CA LEU A 6 53.66 3.78 51.16
C LEU A 6 53.53 3.72 49.64
N LYS A 7 52.99 2.60 49.17
CA LYS A 7 52.84 2.21 47.77
C LYS A 7 51.76 3.04 47.08
N TYR A 8 52.09 3.48 45.86
CA TYR A 8 51.12 3.84 44.84
C TYR A 8 50.23 2.62 44.54
N ASP A 9 48.92 2.80 44.66
CA ASP A 9 47.93 1.86 44.15
C ASP A 9 47.29 2.50 42.91
N PRO A 10 47.57 2.02 41.68
CA PRO A 10 46.93 2.54 40.49
C PRO A 10 45.52 1.97 40.45
N PHE A 11 44.56 2.72 41.00
CA PHE A 11 43.16 2.46 40.75
C PHE A 11 42.97 2.41 39.23
N HIS A 12 42.76 1.21 38.71
CA HIS A 12 42.37 0.96 37.34
C HIS A 12 41.10 1.76 37.06
N LEU A 13 41.27 2.92 36.43
CA LEU A 13 40.19 3.69 35.86
C LEU A 13 39.71 2.90 34.63
N THR A 14 38.85 1.92 34.88
CA THR A 14 38.17 1.16 33.84
C THR A 14 37.29 2.15 33.08
N PHE A 15 37.80 2.68 31.98
CA PHE A 15 37.06 3.51 31.05
C PHE A 15 35.97 2.63 30.44
N LEU A 16 34.77 2.70 31.02
CA LEU A 16 33.59 2.03 30.51
C LEU A 16 33.20 2.74 29.21
N LEU A 17 33.74 2.26 28.09
CA LEU A 17 33.36 2.69 26.75
C LEU A 17 31.88 2.32 26.57
N LEU A 18 30.99 3.30 26.78
CA LEU A 18 29.58 3.20 26.39
C LEU A 18 29.54 3.10 24.86
N ILE A 19 29.60 1.87 24.35
CA ILE A 19 29.29 1.56 22.96
C ILE A 19 27.81 1.89 22.79
N PHE A 20 27.52 3.11 22.31
CA PHE A 20 26.23 3.42 21.71
C PHE A 20 26.09 2.53 20.47
N VAL A 21 25.52 1.34 20.67
CA VAL A 21 25.00 0.53 19.57
C VAL A 21 23.80 1.31 19.06
N SER A 22 24.03 2.16 18.06
CA SER A 22 22.96 2.67 17.22
C SER A 22 22.33 1.46 16.56
N PHE A 23 21.23 0.98 17.16
CA PHE A 23 20.32 0.08 16.46
C PHE A 23 19.77 0.88 15.29
N PHE A 24 20.43 0.78 14.14
CA PHE A 24 19.84 1.18 12.87
C PHE A 24 18.63 0.27 12.67
N SER A 25 17.47 0.70 13.17
CA SER A 25 16.21 0.09 12.79
C SER A 25 16.12 0.24 11.28
N VAL A 26 16.14 -0.87 10.56
CA VAL A 26 15.85 -0.84 9.13
C VAL A 26 14.44 -0.33 9.02
N GLU A 27 14.28 0.89 8.50
CA GLU A 27 12.98 1.52 8.29
C GLU A 27 12.10 0.52 7.52
N SER A 28 11.02 0.09 8.16
CA SER A 28 10.05 -0.85 7.60
C SER A 28 8.83 -0.09 7.17
N VAL A 29 8.36 -0.33 5.95
CA VAL A 29 7.13 0.23 5.40
C VAL A 29 6.06 -0.84 5.41
N GLN A 30 4.92 -0.54 6.02
CA GLN A 30 3.72 -1.36 5.96
C GLN A 30 2.73 -0.75 4.96
N ILE A 31 2.30 -1.55 3.98
CA ILE A 31 1.31 -1.17 2.98
C ILE A 31 0.02 -1.95 3.23
N GLU A 32 -1.10 -1.27 3.38
CA GLU A 32 -2.42 -1.89 3.51
C GLU A 32 -3.27 -1.55 2.28
N VAL A 33 -3.79 -2.57 1.62
CA VAL A 33 -4.47 -2.45 0.33
C VAL A 33 -5.89 -2.97 0.42
N PHE A 34 -6.84 -2.10 0.06
CA PHE A 34 -8.27 -2.37 0.02
C PHE A 34 -8.67 -2.65 -1.43
N ILE A 35 -9.08 -3.89 -1.71
CA ILE A 35 -9.38 -4.37 -3.06
C ILE A 35 -10.83 -4.86 -3.12
N PRO A 36 -11.79 -4.00 -3.48
CA PRO A 36 -13.11 -4.48 -3.85
C PRO A 36 -13.02 -5.30 -5.14
N LEU A 37 -13.51 -6.53 -5.10
CA LEU A 37 -13.61 -7.39 -6.28
C LEU A 37 -14.51 -6.71 -7.34
N CYS A 38 -14.21 -6.95 -8.62
CA CYS A 38 -15.01 -6.39 -9.70
C CYS A 38 -16.41 -6.99 -9.69
N ASP A 39 -17.44 -6.15 -9.77
CA ASP A 39 -18.84 -6.57 -9.88
C ASP A 39 -19.36 -6.26 -11.29
N GLY A 40 -19.61 -7.32 -12.06
CA GLY A 40 -20.07 -7.26 -13.43
C GLY A 40 -21.45 -6.63 -13.61
N SER A 41 -22.22 -6.48 -12.53
CA SER A 41 -23.49 -5.74 -12.54
C SER A 41 -23.31 -4.23 -12.49
N GLN A 42 -22.15 -3.76 -12.03
CA GLN A 42 -21.82 -2.33 -11.87
C GLN A 42 -20.81 -1.88 -12.94
N LEU A 43 -19.98 -2.79 -13.44
CA LEU A 43 -18.85 -2.49 -14.31
C LEU A 43 -18.64 -3.53 -15.40
N ALA A 44 -17.99 -3.10 -16.48
CA ALA A 44 -17.51 -4.00 -17.52
C ALA A 44 -16.26 -4.79 -17.04
N CYS A 45 -16.49 -5.88 -16.29
CA CYS A 45 -15.44 -6.73 -15.71
C CYS A 45 -14.94 -7.85 -16.64
N GLY A 46 -15.43 -7.92 -17.88
CA GLY A 46 -15.25 -9.09 -18.76
C GLY A 46 -16.35 -10.13 -18.59
N LYS A 47 -16.06 -11.40 -18.84
CA LYS A 47 -17.05 -12.50 -18.84
C LYS A 47 -16.83 -13.48 -17.68
N GLY A 48 -17.92 -14.10 -17.23
CA GLY A 48 -17.87 -15.17 -16.22
C GLY A 48 -17.31 -14.70 -14.89
N LYS A 49 -16.40 -15.49 -14.31
CA LYS A 49 -15.83 -15.24 -12.97
C LYS A 49 -15.14 -13.87 -12.82
N ALA A 50 -14.70 -13.25 -13.92
CA ALA A 50 -14.01 -11.97 -13.87
C ALA A 50 -14.86 -10.84 -13.26
N GLY A 51 -16.19 -10.89 -13.46
CA GLY A 51 -17.15 -9.97 -12.85
C GLY A 51 -18.02 -10.58 -11.77
N ASP A 52 -17.69 -11.78 -11.28
CA ASP A 52 -18.39 -12.34 -10.13
C ASP A 52 -17.85 -11.66 -8.86
N PRO A 53 -18.69 -10.90 -8.13
CA PRO A 53 -18.24 -10.10 -6.99
C PRO A 53 -17.69 -10.94 -5.84
N ARG A 54 -17.92 -12.26 -5.82
CA ARG A 54 -17.45 -13.15 -4.76
C ARG A 54 -16.48 -14.23 -5.22
N SER A 55 -16.06 -14.21 -6.49
CA SER A 55 -15.16 -15.23 -7.03
C SER A 55 -13.68 -14.90 -6.80
N LEU A 56 -13.12 -15.31 -5.66
CA LEU A 56 -11.68 -15.11 -5.40
C LEU A 56 -10.77 -15.72 -6.49
N ASP A 57 -11.12 -16.87 -7.06
CA ASP A 57 -10.20 -17.55 -8.00
C ASP A 57 -10.18 -16.96 -9.41
N GLY A 58 -11.18 -16.16 -9.79
CA GLY A 58 -11.33 -15.68 -11.17
C GLY A 58 -11.64 -14.20 -11.32
N ASN A 59 -11.91 -13.48 -10.23
CA ASN A 59 -12.26 -12.06 -10.30
C ASN A 59 -11.12 -11.22 -10.88
N LEU A 60 -11.47 -10.22 -11.70
CA LEU A 60 -10.54 -9.34 -12.41
C LEU A 60 -9.47 -8.72 -11.50
N TYR A 61 -9.85 -8.28 -10.30
CA TYR A 61 -8.93 -7.58 -9.40
C TYR A 61 -8.21 -8.49 -8.41
N TRP A 62 -8.53 -9.79 -8.37
CA TRP A 62 -7.94 -10.72 -7.39
C TRP A 62 -7.36 -12.01 -8.02
N GLY A 63 -8.21 -12.84 -8.61
CA GLY A 63 -7.83 -14.18 -9.09
C GLY A 63 -7.44 -14.26 -10.57
N ALA A 64 -7.82 -13.28 -11.38
CA ALA A 64 -7.44 -13.22 -12.79
C ALA A 64 -5.92 -13.05 -12.98
N ALA A 65 -5.43 -13.12 -14.22
CA ALA A 65 -3.99 -13.11 -14.52
C ALA A 65 -3.22 -11.92 -13.93
N PHE A 66 -3.84 -10.74 -13.90
CA PHE A 66 -3.30 -9.51 -13.28
C PHE A 66 -4.01 -9.12 -11.98
N GLY A 67 -4.87 -9.99 -11.46
CA GLY A 67 -5.48 -9.83 -10.15
C GLY A 67 -4.45 -10.00 -9.04
N ALA A 68 -4.69 -9.36 -7.89
CA ALA A 68 -3.71 -9.20 -6.81
C ALA A 68 -3.06 -10.52 -6.38
N GLU A 69 -3.84 -11.51 -6.00
CA GLU A 69 -3.29 -12.76 -5.49
C GLU A 69 -2.56 -13.57 -6.57
N SER A 70 -3.16 -13.71 -7.75
CA SER A 70 -2.57 -14.46 -8.86
C SER A 70 -1.28 -13.83 -9.38
N PHE A 71 -1.22 -12.50 -9.38
CA PHE A 71 -0.04 -11.76 -9.82
C PHE A 71 1.09 -11.81 -8.79
N PHE A 72 0.80 -11.54 -7.51
CA PHE A 72 1.82 -11.57 -6.45
C PHE A 72 2.41 -12.97 -6.25
N LYS A 73 1.65 -14.05 -6.44
CA LYS A 73 2.17 -15.42 -6.44
C LYS A 73 3.30 -15.65 -7.46
N LYS A 74 3.32 -14.88 -8.55
CA LYS A 74 4.30 -14.97 -9.64
C LYS A 74 5.31 -13.82 -9.64
N ALA A 75 5.11 -12.81 -8.79
CA ALA A 75 5.93 -11.61 -8.78
C ALA A 75 7.30 -11.92 -8.15
N PRO A 76 8.41 -11.76 -8.88
CA PRO A 76 9.74 -12.02 -8.33
C PRO A 76 10.05 -11.03 -7.19
N GLY A 77 10.64 -11.52 -6.11
CA GLY A 77 10.99 -10.69 -4.95
C GLY A 77 9.85 -10.47 -3.95
N PHE A 78 8.70 -11.14 -4.12
CA PHE A 78 7.59 -11.14 -3.17
C PHE A 78 7.31 -12.57 -2.69
N GLN A 79 6.96 -12.70 -1.42
CA GLN A 79 6.60 -13.95 -0.79
C GLN A 79 5.26 -13.79 -0.08
N VAL A 80 4.31 -14.69 -0.35
CA VAL A 80 3.11 -14.82 0.49
C VAL A 80 3.52 -15.49 1.79
N VAL A 81 3.38 -14.77 2.90
CA VAL A 81 3.76 -15.27 4.24
C VAL A 81 2.56 -15.77 5.03
N ASN A 82 1.36 -15.26 4.76
CA ASN A 82 0.13 -15.74 5.36
C ASN A 82 -1.07 -15.51 4.45
N ARG A 83 -2.09 -16.36 4.61
CA ARG A 83 -3.40 -16.25 3.98
C ARG A 83 -4.45 -16.60 5.02
N LYS A 84 -5.46 -15.75 5.20
CA LYS A 84 -6.61 -16.01 6.06
C LYS A 84 -7.89 -15.77 5.28
N GLU A 85 -8.81 -16.72 5.27
CA GLU A 85 -10.15 -16.49 4.72
C GLU A 85 -10.95 -15.55 5.63
N GLY A 86 -11.92 -14.85 5.05
CA GLY A 86 -12.86 -14.03 5.78
C GLY A 86 -13.76 -14.86 6.70
N ASP A 87 -14.11 -14.28 7.85
CA ASP A 87 -15.08 -14.90 8.75
C ASP A 87 -16.48 -14.91 8.08
N PRO A 88 -17.36 -15.88 8.41
CA PRO A 88 -18.70 -15.93 7.85
C PRO A 88 -19.48 -14.61 8.00
N GLY A 89 -19.99 -14.07 6.89
CA GLY A 89 -20.73 -12.81 6.87
C GLY A 89 -19.87 -11.54 6.81
N SER A 90 -18.55 -11.67 6.88
CA SER A 90 -17.62 -10.55 6.66
C SER A 90 -17.75 -9.99 5.23
N PRO A 91 -17.60 -8.66 5.03
CA PRO A 91 -17.46 -8.09 3.69
C PRO A 91 -16.13 -8.47 3.04
N ILE A 92 -15.13 -8.86 3.84
CA ILE A 92 -13.82 -9.32 3.36
C ILE A 92 -13.87 -10.82 3.18
N LEU A 93 -13.52 -11.30 1.99
CA LEU A 93 -13.48 -12.71 1.62
C LEU A 93 -12.13 -13.35 1.94
N ARG A 94 -11.03 -12.59 1.85
CA ARG A 94 -9.68 -13.09 2.11
C ARG A 94 -8.73 -11.95 2.47
N HIS A 95 -7.83 -12.24 3.38
CA HIS A 95 -6.65 -11.45 3.68
C HIS A 95 -5.39 -12.19 3.19
N LEU A 96 -4.46 -11.45 2.59
CA LEU A 96 -3.18 -11.97 2.13
C LEU A 96 -2.05 -11.10 2.66
N TRP A 97 -1.12 -11.69 3.41
CA TRP A 97 0.09 -11.02 3.87
C TRP A 97 1.25 -11.41 2.98
N LEU A 98 1.98 -10.40 2.54
CA LEU A 98 3.13 -10.52 1.67
C LEU A 98 4.33 -9.83 2.32
N GLU A 99 5.50 -10.40 2.12
CA GLU A 99 6.77 -9.75 2.38
C GLU A 99 7.53 -9.57 1.08
N ARG A 100 8.12 -8.40 0.91
CA ARG A 100 9.05 -8.12 -0.18
C ARG A 100 10.47 -8.43 0.27
N ILE A 101 11.22 -9.20 -0.52
CA ILE A 101 12.61 -9.56 -0.25
C ILE A 101 13.52 -8.32 -0.48
N PRO A 102 14.10 -7.72 0.58
CA PRO A 102 14.89 -6.49 0.46
C PRO A 102 16.24 -6.75 -0.22
N LYS A 103 16.67 -5.80 -1.08
CA LYS A 103 18.05 -5.73 -1.58
C LYS A 103 18.89 -4.84 -0.65
N LYS A 104 20.21 -4.89 -0.79
CA LYS A 104 21.14 -4.09 0.02
C LYS A 104 20.79 -2.59 -0.09
N GLY A 105 20.54 -1.95 1.05
CA GLY A 105 20.23 -0.52 1.15
C GLY A 105 18.75 -0.17 0.93
N GLU A 106 17.88 -1.14 0.64
CA GLU A 106 16.44 -0.92 0.55
C GLU A 106 15.75 -1.07 1.93
N ARG A 107 14.61 -0.40 2.07
CA ARG A 107 13.69 -0.57 3.20
C ARG A 107 13.01 -1.92 3.14
N LYS A 108 12.66 -2.48 4.30
CA LYS A 108 11.77 -3.64 4.36
C LYS A 108 10.35 -3.18 4.00
N VAL A 109 9.63 -4.00 3.24
CA VAL A 109 8.24 -3.72 2.88
C VAL A 109 7.39 -4.96 3.16
N SER A 110 6.36 -4.79 3.99
CA SER A 110 5.29 -5.76 4.15
C SER A 110 4.00 -5.20 3.55
N ILE A 111 3.14 -6.10 3.07
CA ILE A 111 1.88 -5.73 2.43
C ILE A 111 0.78 -6.63 3.00
N ILE A 112 -0.33 -6.02 3.38
CA ILE A 112 -1.58 -6.73 3.63
C ILE A 112 -2.60 -6.35 2.55
N LEU A 113 -3.16 -7.36 1.88
CA LEU A 113 -4.20 -7.19 0.87
C LEU A 113 -5.53 -7.70 1.42
N HIS A 114 -6.57 -6.89 1.31
CA HIS A 114 -7.93 -7.21 1.71
C HIS A 114 -8.80 -7.38 0.46
N ALA A 115 -9.23 -8.62 0.21
CA ALA A 115 -10.18 -8.94 -0.85
C ALA A 115 -11.61 -8.70 -0.35
N TYR A 116 -12.17 -7.53 -0.62
CA TYR A 116 -13.57 -7.25 -0.33
C TYR A 116 -14.47 -7.84 -1.41
N ALA A 117 -15.59 -8.45 -1.03
CA ALA A 117 -16.60 -8.84 -2.00
C ALA A 117 -17.05 -7.61 -2.80
N GLY A 118 -17.22 -7.76 -4.12
CA GLY A 118 -17.56 -6.65 -5.01
C GLY A 118 -18.93 -6.04 -4.71
N ASP A 119 -19.89 -6.86 -4.25
CA ASP A 119 -21.20 -6.43 -3.76
C ASP A 119 -21.13 -5.77 -2.37
N LYS A 120 -19.93 -5.68 -1.79
CA LYS A 120 -19.58 -5.04 -0.52
C LYS A 120 -18.55 -3.91 -0.70
N ILE A 121 -18.49 -3.31 -1.90
CA ILE A 121 -17.60 -2.19 -2.19
C ILE A 121 -17.86 -0.96 -1.31
N ASP A 122 -19.10 -0.78 -0.84
CA ASP A 122 -19.45 0.30 0.09
C ASP A 122 -18.81 0.10 1.47
N ASP A 123 -18.77 -1.14 1.97
CA ASP A 123 -18.06 -1.50 3.19
C ASP A 123 -16.55 -1.26 3.02
N ALA A 124 -15.98 -1.69 1.88
CA ALA A 124 -14.58 -1.42 1.55
C ALA A 124 -14.26 0.07 1.57
N LEU A 125 -15.13 0.91 1.01
CA LEU A 125 -14.95 2.36 0.96
C LEU A 125 -14.96 2.96 2.36
N VAL A 126 -15.89 2.55 3.22
CA VAL A 126 -15.96 3.00 4.61
C VAL A 126 -14.71 2.61 5.38
N ASP A 127 -14.27 1.36 5.25
CA ASP A 127 -13.06 0.87 5.93
C ASP A 127 -11.80 1.59 5.45
N PHE A 128 -11.64 1.75 4.13
CA PHE A 128 -10.53 2.48 3.53
C PHE A 128 -10.49 3.93 4.04
N LEU A 129 -11.60 4.67 3.93
CA LEU A 129 -11.64 6.06 4.38
C LEU A 129 -11.41 6.19 5.88
N ASN A 130 -11.95 5.29 6.70
CA ASN A 130 -11.66 5.23 8.14
C ASN A 130 -10.17 4.98 8.41
N ALA A 131 -9.52 4.07 7.68
CA ALA A 131 -8.09 3.84 7.79
C ALA A 131 -7.30 5.12 7.49
N THR A 132 -7.72 5.90 6.47
CA THR A 132 -7.07 7.18 6.13
C THR A 132 -7.22 8.24 7.21
N THR A 133 -8.18 8.11 8.12
CA THR A 133 -8.25 8.92 9.34
C THR A 133 -7.25 8.47 10.42
N GLY A 134 -6.12 7.86 10.09
CA GLY A 134 -5.09 7.50 11.08
C GLY A 134 -5.46 6.35 12.02
N LYS A 135 -6.57 5.64 11.79
CA LYS A 135 -6.97 4.45 12.55
C LYS A 135 -6.17 3.19 12.18
N SER A 136 -5.49 3.18 11.04
CA SER A 136 -4.60 2.10 10.64
C SER A 136 -3.16 2.38 11.08
N ASP A 137 -2.44 1.32 11.44
CA ASP A 137 -1.00 1.38 11.73
C ASP A 137 -0.12 1.39 10.47
N ALA A 138 -0.69 1.11 9.29
CA ALA A 138 0.05 1.10 8.04
C ALA A 138 0.60 2.49 7.67
N ASP A 139 1.76 2.53 7.01
CA ASP A 139 2.41 3.77 6.59
C ASP A 139 1.80 4.31 5.29
N LEU A 140 1.39 3.39 4.41
CA LEU A 140 0.78 3.66 3.11
C LEU A 140 -0.52 2.87 2.97
N LEU A 141 -1.61 3.60 2.74
CA LEU A 141 -2.94 3.06 2.49
C LEU A 141 -3.23 3.11 1.00
N VAL A 142 -3.73 2.02 0.44
CA VAL A 142 -3.96 1.89 -1.00
C VAL A 142 -5.36 1.41 -1.28
N TRP A 143 -6.09 2.13 -2.13
CA TRP A 143 -7.28 1.62 -2.78
C TRP A 143 -6.92 1.13 -4.19
N ALA A 144 -7.35 -0.08 -4.57
CA ALA A 144 -7.13 -0.61 -5.91
C ALA A 144 -8.37 -1.34 -6.42
N GLY A 145 -9.03 -0.76 -7.42
CA GLY A 145 -10.26 -1.31 -8.00
C GLY A 145 -11.14 -0.22 -8.58
N HIS A 146 -12.44 -0.48 -8.63
CA HIS A 146 -13.42 0.51 -9.07
C HIS A 146 -13.38 1.79 -8.22
N ASP A 147 -13.58 2.96 -8.83
CA ASP A 147 -13.74 4.20 -8.09
C ASP A 147 -15.18 4.31 -7.60
N ARG A 148 -15.42 3.90 -6.35
CA ARG A 148 -16.78 3.91 -5.81
C ARG A 148 -17.35 5.33 -5.66
N LEU A 149 -16.51 6.36 -5.55
CA LEU A 149 -16.96 7.74 -5.44
C LEU A 149 -17.40 8.33 -6.80
N MET A 150 -17.24 7.59 -7.90
CA MET A 150 -17.91 7.90 -9.18
C MET A 150 -19.40 7.61 -9.13
N ASP A 151 -19.85 6.65 -8.31
CA ASP A 151 -21.24 6.17 -8.31
C ASP A 151 -22.09 6.80 -7.20
N ARG A 152 -21.44 7.33 -6.16
CA ARG A 152 -22.11 7.82 -4.96
C ARG A 152 -21.32 8.90 -4.25
N LEU A 153 -22.02 9.64 -3.41
CA LEU A 153 -21.41 10.58 -2.47
C LEU A 153 -20.57 9.82 -1.42
N PRO A 154 -19.50 10.47 -0.91
CA PRO A 154 -18.69 9.88 0.15
C PRO A 154 -19.54 9.61 1.40
N PRO A 155 -19.29 8.51 2.12
CA PRO A 155 -19.94 8.26 3.39
C PRO A 155 -19.53 9.31 4.42
N GLU A 156 -20.35 9.48 5.45
CA GLU A 156 -19.97 10.29 6.61
C GLU A 156 -18.82 9.59 7.36
N ILE A 157 -17.69 10.28 7.48
CA ILE A 157 -16.53 9.81 8.22
C ILE A 157 -16.35 10.69 9.45
N GLN A 158 -16.17 10.08 10.62
CA GLN A 158 -15.86 10.82 11.84
C GLN A 158 -14.58 11.63 11.63
N SER A 159 -14.69 12.95 11.68
CA SER A 159 -13.50 13.79 11.61
C SER A 159 -12.67 13.57 12.88
N MET A 160 -11.39 13.27 12.71
CA MET A 160 -10.48 13.34 13.84
C MET A 160 -10.23 14.80 14.21
N LYS A 161 -9.93 15.04 15.49
CA LYS A 161 -9.51 16.38 15.96
C LYS A 161 -8.18 16.83 15.34
N ILE A 162 -7.37 15.89 14.87
CA ILE A 162 -6.05 16.13 14.28
C ILE A 162 -6.10 15.64 12.83
N PRO A 163 -5.67 16.44 11.85
CA PRO A 163 -5.54 16.01 10.46
C PRO A 163 -4.67 14.75 10.35
N SER A 164 -5.10 13.78 9.55
CA SER A 164 -4.31 12.57 9.33
C SER A 164 -3.00 12.91 8.59
N SER A 165 -1.89 12.24 8.91
CA SER A 165 -0.63 12.35 8.15
C SER A 165 -0.32 11.08 7.34
N LYS A 166 -1.32 10.20 7.16
CA LYS A 166 -1.16 8.93 6.44
C LYS A 166 -0.92 9.17 4.95
N SER A 167 0.00 8.41 4.37
CA SER A 167 0.23 8.44 2.91
C SER A 167 -0.85 7.61 2.22
N VAL A 168 -1.41 8.12 1.12
CA VAL A 168 -2.53 7.48 0.43
C VAL A 168 -2.28 7.39 -1.07
N ALA A 169 -2.48 6.21 -1.63
CA ALA A 169 -2.55 5.97 -3.07
C ALA A 169 -3.95 5.46 -3.44
N VAL A 170 -4.54 5.99 -4.52
CA VAL A 170 -5.80 5.45 -5.07
C VAL A 170 -5.59 5.12 -6.54
N LEU A 171 -5.58 3.83 -6.83
CA LEU A 171 -5.50 3.24 -8.16
C LEU A 171 -6.92 2.88 -8.60
N ALA A 172 -7.60 3.83 -9.20
CA ALA A 172 -8.96 3.68 -9.71
C ALA A 172 -9.16 4.61 -10.92
N CYS A 173 -10.33 4.63 -11.54
CA CYS A 173 -10.64 5.58 -12.63
C CYS A 173 -10.83 7.01 -12.09
N GLU A 174 -10.16 8.01 -12.67
CA GLU A 174 -10.33 9.44 -12.30
C GLU A 174 -10.18 9.75 -10.78
N SER A 175 -9.34 9.00 -10.06
CA SER A 175 -9.30 9.10 -8.58
C SER A 175 -8.85 10.45 -8.04
N GLU A 176 -8.11 11.25 -8.82
CA GLU A 176 -7.78 12.63 -8.45
C GLU A 176 -9.04 13.50 -8.28
N LYS A 177 -10.04 13.26 -9.13
CA LYS A 177 -11.28 14.02 -9.18
C LYS A 177 -12.23 13.62 -8.05
N TYR A 178 -12.40 12.32 -7.80
CA TYR A 178 -13.40 11.81 -6.85
C TYR A 178 -12.84 11.58 -5.46
N PHE A 179 -11.76 10.81 -5.31
CA PHE A 179 -11.10 10.61 -4.01
C PHE A 179 -10.30 11.83 -3.55
N GLY A 180 -9.69 12.58 -4.47
CA GLY A 180 -8.79 13.68 -4.14
C GLY A 180 -9.36 14.69 -3.12
N PRO A 181 -10.56 15.25 -3.33
CA PRO A 181 -11.18 16.16 -2.36
C PRO A 181 -11.40 15.53 -0.98
N VAL A 182 -11.85 14.28 -0.93
CA VAL A 182 -12.15 13.55 0.32
C VAL A 182 -10.87 13.28 1.11
N ILE A 183 -9.83 12.75 0.45
CA ILE A 183 -8.54 12.46 1.09
C ILE A 183 -7.89 13.74 1.61
N ARG A 184 -7.95 14.84 0.84
CA ARG A 184 -7.44 16.14 1.29
C ARG A 184 -8.23 16.71 2.47
N SER A 185 -9.55 16.56 2.51
CA SER A 185 -10.35 17.03 3.65
C SER A 185 -10.08 16.25 4.94
N ILE A 186 -9.66 14.99 4.84
CA ILE A 186 -9.22 14.17 5.98
C ILE A 186 -7.83 14.62 6.50
N GLY A 187 -7.08 15.38 5.69
CA GLY A 187 -5.71 15.80 5.97
C GLY A 187 -4.65 14.82 5.49
N ALA A 188 -5.04 13.61 5.05
CA ALA A 188 -4.12 12.59 4.58
C ALA A 188 -3.31 13.07 3.36
N THR A 189 -2.10 12.53 3.20
CA THR A 189 -1.13 12.96 2.17
C THR A 189 -1.25 12.09 0.92
N PRO A 190 -1.77 12.61 -0.21
CA PRO A 190 -1.81 11.83 -1.44
C PRO A 190 -0.41 11.62 -2.01
N VAL A 191 -0.12 10.39 -2.43
CA VAL A 191 1.14 10.02 -3.09
C VAL A 191 0.93 9.45 -4.49
N ALA A 192 -0.28 8.96 -4.81
CA ALA A 192 -0.66 8.59 -6.16
C ALA A 192 -2.17 8.70 -6.39
N PHE A 193 -2.55 9.30 -7.52
CA PHE A 193 -3.91 9.36 -8.05
C PHE A 193 -3.88 9.21 -9.57
N THR A 194 -5.03 8.96 -10.18
CA THR A 194 -5.22 8.87 -11.62
C THR A 194 -6.12 9.99 -12.14
N ARG A 195 -6.00 10.31 -13.42
CA ARG A 195 -6.69 11.40 -14.12
C ARG A 195 -7.63 10.93 -15.22
N THR A 196 -7.57 9.66 -15.57
CA THR A 196 -8.33 9.06 -16.66
C THR A 196 -8.88 7.71 -16.22
N PHE A 197 -9.69 7.10 -17.09
CA PHE A 197 -10.02 5.69 -16.96
C PHE A 197 -8.76 4.84 -17.15
N MET A 198 -8.64 3.79 -16.36
CA MET A 198 -7.45 2.94 -16.32
C MET A 198 -7.76 1.56 -15.71
N ALA A 199 -6.87 0.59 -15.92
CA ALA A 199 -6.99 -0.76 -15.34
C ALA A 199 -6.23 -0.86 -13.99
N PRO A 200 -6.92 -0.89 -12.83
CA PRO A 200 -6.30 -0.85 -11.50
C PRO A 200 -5.79 -2.22 -11.03
N GLU A 201 -4.79 -2.74 -11.74
CA GLU A 201 -4.32 -4.12 -11.59
C GLU A 201 -3.02 -4.24 -10.75
N ALA A 202 -2.70 -5.46 -10.35
CA ALA A 202 -1.69 -5.75 -9.32
C ALA A 202 -0.25 -5.36 -9.67
N TYR A 203 0.10 -5.22 -10.95
CA TYR A 203 1.45 -4.76 -11.32
C TYR A 203 1.74 -3.33 -10.83
N LEU A 204 0.70 -2.52 -10.60
CA LEU A 204 0.85 -1.20 -9.98
C LEU A 204 1.17 -1.31 -8.49
N LEU A 205 0.57 -2.30 -7.80
CA LEU A 205 0.89 -2.58 -6.39
C LEU A 205 2.34 -3.05 -6.23
N VAL A 206 2.82 -3.90 -7.14
CA VAL A 206 4.24 -4.30 -7.20
C VAL A 206 5.14 -3.08 -7.42
N ALA A 207 4.84 -2.24 -8.41
CA ALA A 207 5.63 -1.04 -8.69
C ALA A 207 5.67 -0.05 -7.50
N LEU A 208 4.54 0.08 -6.80
CA LEU A 208 4.39 0.92 -5.61
C LEU A 208 5.23 0.38 -4.45
N ALA A 209 5.16 -0.93 -4.17
CA ALA A 209 5.94 -1.57 -3.11
C ALA A 209 7.45 -1.51 -3.40
N ASP A 210 7.86 -1.81 -4.64
CA ASP A 210 9.25 -1.73 -5.06
C ASP A 210 9.84 -0.32 -4.93
N THR A 211 9.06 0.70 -5.30
CA THR A 211 9.50 2.09 -5.21
C THR A 211 9.50 2.58 -3.78
N SER A 212 8.53 2.15 -2.97
CA SER A 212 8.52 2.42 -1.52
C SER A 212 9.78 1.85 -0.85
N ALA A 213 10.22 0.66 -1.23
CA ALA A 213 11.44 0.04 -0.73
C ALA A 213 12.70 0.88 -1.04
N ARG A 214 12.81 1.37 -2.29
CA ARG A 214 13.98 2.11 -2.79
C ARG A 214 14.02 3.58 -2.37
N SER A 215 12.91 4.29 -2.59
CA SER A 215 12.84 5.76 -2.49
C SER A 215 12.05 6.24 -1.27
N GLY A 216 11.30 5.35 -0.61
CA GLY A 216 10.37 5.72 0.46
C GLY A 216 9.01 6.14 -0.07
N ILE A 217 8.00 6.14 0.82
CA ILE A 217 6.60 6.35 0.46
C ILE A 217 6.23 7.81 0.14
N ARG A 218 7.09 8.77 0.49
CA ARG A 218 6.84 10.21 0.29
C ARG A 218 7.47 10.77 -0.99
N ASP A 219 8.26 9.99 -1.71
CA ASP A 219 8.82 10.41 -3.00
C ASP A 219 7.79 10.27 -4.12
N LYS A 220 6.88 11.24 -4.21
CA LYS A 220 5.78 11.26 -5.17
C LYS A 220 6.26 11.20 -6.62
N LYS A 221 7.44 11.78 -6.93
CA LYS A 221 8.02 11.76 -8.28
C LYS A 221 8.49 10.36 -8.65
N ALA A 222 9.21 9.69 -7.76
CA ALA A 222 9.64 8.31 -7.98
C ALA A 222 8.45 7.36 -8.10
N ILE A 223 7.46 7.47 -7.19
CA ILE A 223 6.23 6.67 -7.21
C ILE A 223 5.51 6.85 -8.55
N ARG A 224 5.28 8.09 -8.96
CA ARG A 224 4.62 8.39 -10.24
C ARG A 224 5.36 7.80 -11.43
N SER A 225 6.69 7.93 -11.47
CA SER A 225 7.51 7.37 -12.56
C SER A 225 7.37 5.86 -12.63
N ALA A 226 7.46 5.17 -11.48
CA ALA A 226 7.34 3.72 -11.43
C ALA A 226 5.96 3.21 -11.85
N LEU A 227 4.89 3.91 -11.45
CA LEU A 227 3.52 3.59 -11.89
C LEU A 227 3.36 3.78 -13.39
N ILE A 228 3.94 4.85 -13.96
CA ILE A 228 3.93 5.10 -15.41
C ILE A 228 4.61 3.96 -16.17
N ASP A 229 5.81 3.57 -15.73
CA ASP A 229 6.61 2.54 -16.40
C ASP A 229 5.91 1.18 -16.33
N ALA A 230 5.36 0.82 -15.16
CA ALA A 230 4.61 -0.41 -14.98
C ALA A 230 3.34 -0.42 -15.85
N TYR A 231 2.54 0.65 -15.79
CA TYR A 231 1.31 0.73 -16.57
C TYR A 231 1.58 0.70 -18.08
N ALA A 232 2.59 1.43 -18.57
CA ALA A 232 2.99 1.43 -19.97
C ALA A 232 3.36 0.02 -20.45
N LYS A 233 4.14 -0.72 -19.65
CA LYS A 233 4.56 -2.09 -19.94
C LYS A 233 3.36 -3.04 -20.07
N TYR A 234 2.45 -3.03 -19.10
CA TYR A 234 1.35 -4.00 -19.06
C TYR A 234 0.20 -3.64 -20.01
N GLN A 235 -0.11 -2.36 -20.16
CA GLN A 235 -1.12 -1.89 -21.11
C GLN A 235 -0.61 -1.77 -22.55
N ARG A 236 0.70 -1.98 -22.77
CA ARG A 236 1.34 -1.91 -24.10
C ARG A 236 1.13 -0.55 -24.77
N ILE A 237 1.28 0.52 -24.00
CA ILE A 237 1.20 1.91 -24.47
C ILE A 237 2.53 2.62 -24.25
N SER A 238 2.73 3.77 -24.89
CA SER A 238 3.93 4.59 -24.65
C SER A 238 3.96 5.13 -23.22
N THR A 239 5.15 5.36 -22.67
CA THR A 239 5.34 6.03 -21.37
C THR A 239 4.73 7.43 -21.35
N ARG A 240 4.70 8.12 -22.49
CA ARG A 240 4.01 9.41 -22.65
C ARG A 240 2.50 9.28 -22.44
N ALA A 241 1.86 8.30 -23.08
CA ALA A 241 0.43 8.03 -22.92
C ALA A 241 0.10 7.56 -21.50
N SER A 242 0.89 6.63 -20.95
CA SER A 242 0.78 6.22 -19.54
C SER A 242 0.95 7.42 -18.60
N GLY A 243 1.84 8.35 -18.94
CA GLY A 243 2.05 9.59 -18.21
C GLY A 243 0.84 10.51 -18.11
N THR A 244 -0.16 10.39 -18.97
CA THR A 244 -1.41 11.17 -18.84
C THR A 244 -2.38 10.55 -17.84
N VAL A 245 -2.23 9.26 -17.52
CA VAL A 245 -3.08 8.54 -16.58
C VAL A 245 -2.80 8.97 -15.15
N PHE A 246 -1.53 9.21 -14.78
CA PHE A 246 -1.15 9.47 -13.39
C PHE A 246 -1.00 10.97 -13.08
N SER A 247 -1.58 11.36 -11.94
CA SER A 247 -1.60 12.74 -11.45
C SER A 247 -0.20 13.28 -11.21
N LYS A 248 -0.03 14.60 -11.38
CA LYS A 248 1.18 15.31 -10.98
C LYS A 248 0.90 15.91 -9.61
N LEU A 249 1.31 15.20 -8.56
CA LEU A 249 1.18 15.66 -7.19
C LEU A 249 2.44 16.43 -6.82
N ASP A 250 2.27 17.65 -6.33
CA ASP A 250 3.36 18.53 -5.89
C ASP A 250 3.94 18.12 -4.53
#